data_AF-A0A1D8P7N4-F1
#
_entry.id   AF-A0A1D8P7N4-F1
#
_cell.length_a   1.000
_cell.length_b   1.000
_cell.length_c   1.000
_cell.angle_alpha   90.00
_cell.angle_beta   90.00
_cell.angle_gamma   90.00
#
_symmetry.space_group_name_H-M   'P 1'
#
loop_
_entity.id
_entity.type
_entity.pdbx_description
1 polymer ?
#
loop_
_entity_poly.entity_id
_entity_poly.type
_entity_poly.pdbx_seq_one_letter_code
_entity_poly.pdbx_strand_id
1 'polypeptide(L)'
;MTYAQIIPADGYRIEGDKVIFSFDKRDYFKASVDDEGYTLDFADLDIEKVVVAGEFNNWSNKKWRMNKIDENRYELIKDLDDFDDQFTWEFKFVVNNLYWAEPSKEMMNTTPAIKNGRNLHVLNLKMYTAVPDKNGNATFKLKGHENADKVVLSGTFNRWDEQLFLMNKTIDGWELTLKLRPDIYEYKFIVDGNWIEDPDNPKKKRNEFHGWNSVLDIKVPVTFVLDGHTDAHKVILAGSFNDWNEHKLKMTKTATGWEATIVLSGGKHHYKFIVDGNWMEDPDNSVKEYDYSGNINSVKMVK
;
A
#
# COMPACT_ATOMS: atom_id res chain seq x y z
N MET A 1 -9.77 -7.06 29.61
CA MET A 1 -10.07 -5.81 28.88
C MET A 1 -8.95 -5.62 27.87
N THR A 2 -9.21 -5.99 26.62
CA THR A 2 -8.23 -5.99 25.53
C THR A 2 -8.33 -4.66 24.79
N TYR A 3 -7.38 -3.75 25.04
CA TYR A 3 -7.17 -2.59 24.19
C TYR A 3 -6.37 -3.06 22.97
N ALA A 4 -7.05 -3.65 21.99
CA ALA A 4 -6.49 -3.76 20.65
C ALA A 4 -6.50 -2.35 20.07
N GLN A 5 -5.35 -1.70 20.19
CA GLN A 5 -5.03 -0.44 19.55
C GLN A 5 -5.30 -0.55 18.04
N ILE A 6 -6.45 -0.05 17.60
CA ILE A 6 -6.50 0.65 16.32
C ILE A 6 -5.79 1.97 16.64
N ILE A 7 -4.46 1.99 16.67
CA ILE A 7 -3.78 3.28 16.60
C ILE A 7 -3.75 3.61 15.11
N PRO A 8 -4.53 4.60 14.64
CA PRO A 8 -4.29 5.17 13.32
C PRO A 8 -2.84 5.64 13.30
N ALA A 9 -2.11 5.35 12.23
CA ALA A 9 -0.78 5.92 12.07
C ALA A 9 -0.91 7.45 12.13
N ASP A 10 -0.10 8.09 12.98
CA ASP A 10 -0.28 9.51 13.24
C ASP A 10 -0.06 10.30 11.94
N GLY A 11 -1.05 11.12 11.58
CA GLY A 11 -1.04 11.93 10.36
C GLY A 11 -1.75 11.35 9.14
N TYR A 12 -2.17 10.07 9.11
CA TYR A 12 -2.94 9.55 7.97
C TYR A 12 -3.77 8.30 8.28
N ARG A 13 -4.73 8.00 7.41
CA ARG A 13 -5.44 6.72 7.38
C ARG A 13 -5.74 6.27 5.96
N ILE A 14 -6.07 5.00 5.80
CA ILE A 14 -6.50 4.42 4.53
C ILE A 14 -7.98 4.04 4.64
N GLU A 15 -8.78 4.51 3.68
CA GLU A 15 -10.19 4.16 3.54
C GLU A 15 -10.45 3.71 2.10
N GLY A 16 -10.68 2.41 1.91
CA GLY A 16 -10.86 1.85 0.57
C GLY A 16 -9.61 2.02 -0.30
N ASP A 17 -9.76 2.74 -1.40
CA ASP A 17 -8.70 3.10 -2.35
C ASP A 17 -8.13 4.50 -2.11
N LYS A 18 -8.44 5.13 -0.96
CA LYS A 18 -8.00 6.48 -0.62
C LYS A 18 -7.02 6.50 0.55
N VAL A 19 -6.05 7.40 0.45
CA VAL A 19 -5.28 7.91 1.59
C VAL A 19 -5.92 9.21 2.06
N ILE A 20 -6.19 9.30 3.36
CA ILE A 20 -6.66 10.52 3.99
C ILE A 20 -5.57 10.99 4.95
N PHE A 21 -4.84 12.03 4.55
CA PHE A 21 -3.94 12.73 5.46
C PHE A 21 -4.78 13.56 6.43
N SER A 22 -4.50 13.42 7.71
CA SER A 22 -5.23 14.09 8.79
C SER A 22 -4.25 14.83 9.67
N PHE A 23 -4.45 16.13 9.81
CA PHE A 23 -3.68 16.97 10.70
C PHE A 23 -4.62 17.50 11.79
N ASP A 24 -4.30 17.23 13.05
CA ASP A 24 -4.96 17.84 14.21
C ASP A 24 -3.93 18.69 14.96
N LYS A 25 -4.23 19.97 15.16
CA LYS A 25 -3.28 20.90 15.80
C LYS A 25 -2.87 20.47 17.21
N ARG A 26 -3.69 19.65 17.89
CA ARG A 26 -3.45 19.19 19.26
C ARG A 26 -2.37 18.12 19.37
N ASP A 27 -2.00 17.52 18.24
CA ASP A 27 -0.98 16.46 18.17
C ASP A 27 0.44 17.04 18.06
N TYR A 28 0.57 18.36 17.89
CA TYR A 28 1.84 19.05 17.65
C TYR A 28 2.13 20.09 18.73
N PHE A 29 3.34 20.02 19.29
CA PHE A 29 3.80 20.93 20.35
C PHE A 29 4.94 21.85 19.90
N LYS A 30 5.63 21.50 18.81
CA LYS A 30 6.73 22.29 18.26
C LYS A 30 6.54 22.48 16.77
N ALA A 31 7.00 23.62 16.28
CA ALA A 31 7.25 23.83 14.87
C ALA A 31 8.68 24.31 14.62
N SER A 32 9.20 24.03 13.43
CA SER A 32 10.51 24.49 12.97
C SER A 32 10.42 25.27 11.65
N VAL A 33 11.45 26.06 11.37
CA VAL A 33 11.64 26.74 10.08
C VAL A 33 12.92 26.21 9.45
N ASP A 34 12.94 26.10 8.11
CA ASP A 34 14.12 25.66 7.36
C ASP A 34 15.36 26.50 7.74
N ASP A 35 16.50 25.82 7.90
CA ASP A 35 17.84 26.42 8.04
C ASP A 35 18.08 27.37 9.24
N GLU A 36 17.09 27.60 10.12
CA GLU A 36 17.21 28.51 11.26
C GLU A 36 17.56 27.80 12.59
N GLY A 37 17.36 26.48 12.70
CA GLY A 37 17.73 25.71 13.89
C GLY A 37 16.94 26.04 15.17
N TYR A 38 15.95 26.93 15.10
CA TYR A 38 15.06 27.27 16.21
C TYR A 38 13.72 26.55 16.07
N THR A 39 13.19 26.08 17.21
CA THR A 39 11.82 25.57 17.32
C THR A 39 10.99 26.55 18.12
N LEU A 40 9.75 26.77 17.70
CA LEU A 40 8.75 27.59 18.41
C LEU A 40 7.66 26.70 19.00
N ASP A 41 6.95 27.22 20.00
CA ASP A 41 5.78 26.56 20.56
C ASP A 41 4.65 26.58 19.55
N PHE A 42 4.13 25.39 19.21
CA PHE A 42 3.09 25.26 18.20
C PHE A 42 1.80 25.99 18.61
N ALA A 43 1.55 26.14 19.91
CA ALA A 43 0.39 26.86 20.43
C ALA A 43 0.40 28.36 20.06
N ASP A 44 1.55 28.93 19.74
CA ASP A 44 1.71 30.34 19.36
C ASP A 44 1.40 30.58 17.86
N LEU A 45 1.11 29.54 17.08
CA LEU A 45 0.84 29.66 15.65
C LEU A 45 -0.65 29.90 15.35
N ASP A 46 -0.93 31.03 14.69
CA ASP A 46 -2.21 31.26 14.02
C ASP A 46 -2.27 30.47 12.70
N ILE A 47 -3.04 29.38 12.67
CA ILE A 47 -3.12 28.48 11.50
C ILE A 47 -4.07 29.04 10.44
N GLU A 48 -3.52 29.57 9.36
CA GLU A 48 -4.28 30.00 8.18
C GLU A 48 -4.42 28.90 7.12
N LYS A 49 -3.38 28.07 6.99
CA LYS A 49 -3.28 27.00 6.00
C LYS A 49 -2.39 25.88 6.49
N VAL A 50 -2.77 24.67 6.11
CA VAL A 50 -1.98 23.46 6.31
C VAL A 50 -1.81 22.80 4.95
N VAL A 51 -0.59 22.36 4.65
CA VAL A 51 -0.28 21.56 3.47
C VAL A 51 0.39 20.26 3.89
N VAL A 52 0.22 19.21 3.08
CA VAL A 52 0.99 17.97 3.21
C VAL A 52 2.23 18.08 2.32
N ALA A 53 3.41 17.91 2.90
CA ALA A 53 4.69 17.90 2.20
C ALA A 53 5.37 16.55 2.42
N GLY A 54 5.82 15.90 1.36
CA GLY A 54 6.49 14.61 1.46
C GLY A 54 7.22 14.23 0.19
N GLU A 55 7.85 13.08 0.21
CA GLU A 55 8.59 12.54 -0.93
C GLU A 55 7.73 12.52 -2.23
N PHE A 56 6.45 12.14 -2.15
CA PHE A 56 5.50 12.10 -3.27
C PHE A 56 5.18 13.46 -3.91
N ASN A 57 5.54 14.57 -3.27
CA ASN A 57 5.37 15.90 -3.85
C ASN A 57 6.65 16.76 -3.78
N ASN A 58 7.80 16.11 -3.67
CA ASN A 58 9.12 16.74 -3.54
C ASN A 58 9.19 17.74 -2.37
N TRP A 59 8.66 17.37 -1.21
CA TRP A 59 8.68 18.15 0.02
C TRP A 59 8.14 19.58 -0.15
N SER A 60 7.12 19.75 -1.01
CA SER A 60 6.62 21.07 -1.38
C SER A 60 5.77 21.70 -0.26
N ASN A 61 6.22 22.84 0.28
CA ASN A 61 5.50 23.62 1.28
C ASN A 61 4.31 24.46 0.77
N LYS A 62 3.92 24.34 -0.52
CA LYS A 62 2.82 25.13 -1.13
C LYS A 62 1.75 24.30 -1.84
N LYS A 63 2.06 23.05 -2.18
CA LYS A 63 1.16 22.13 -2.89
C LYS A 63 0.40 21.30 -1.87
N TRP A 64 -0.68 20.64 -2.31
CA TRP A 64 -1.43 19.70 -1.48
C TRP A 64 -1.98 20.38 -0.21
N ARG A 65 -2.63 21.53 -0.42
CA ARG A 65 -3.37 22.25 0.62
C ARG A 65 -4.51 21.37 1.15
N MET A 66 -4.59 21.28 2.47
CA MET A 66 -5.61 20.53 3.18
C MET A 66 -6.88 21.37 3.36
N ASN A 67 -8.02 20.69 3.40
CA ASN A 67 -9.31 21.29 3.70
C ASN A 67 -9.49 21.38 5.21
N LYS A 68 -9.91 22.55 5.70
CA LYS A 68 -10.25 22.72 7.12
C LYS A 68 -11.56 21.99 7.41
N ILE A 69 -11.53 21.05 8.35
CA ILE A 69 -12.70 20.28 8.78
C ILE A 69 -13.38 20.96 9.98
N ASP A 70 -12.57 21.41 10.95
CA ASP A 70 -13.03 22.18 12.11
C ASP A 70 -11.91 23.10 12.64
N GLU A 71 -12.05 23.63 13.85
CA GLU A 71 -11.07 24.52 14.47
C GLU A 71 -9.67 23.92 14.65
N ASN A 72 -9.57 22.59 14.74
CA ASN A 72 -8.35 21.87 15.05
C ASN A 72 -7.88 21.00 13.88
N ARG A 73 -8.82 20.49 13.08
CA ARG A 73 -8.57 19.43 12.11
C ARG A 73 -8.59 19.89 10.66
N TYR A 74 -7.67 19.32 9.90
CA TYR A 74 -7.52 19.51 8.46
C TYR A 74 -7.34 18.14 7.80
N GLU A 75 -7.93 17.96 6.62
CA GLU A 75 -7.81 16.71 5.86
C GLU A 75 -7.53 16.94 4.38
N LEU A 76 -6.77 16.01 3.79
CA LEU A 76 -6.57 15.91 2.36
C LEU A 76 -6.74 14.46 1.93
N ILE A 77 -7.63 14.25 0.95
CA ILE A 77 -7.90 12.94 0.36
C ILE A 77 -7.10 12.80 -0.94
N LYS A 78 -6.42 11.67 -1.09
CA LYS A 78 -5.66 11.28 -2.28
C LYS A 78 -5.98 9.85 -2.67
N ASP A 79 -5.81 9.55 -3.96
CA ASP A 79 -5.92 8.20 -4.46
C ASP A 79 -4.69 7.41 -4.00
N LEU A 80 -4.89 6.19 -3.48
CA LEU A 80 -3.79 5.32 -3.08
C LEU A 80 -2.88 4.96 -4.27
N ASP A 81 -3.42 5.09 -5.48
CA ASP A 81 -2.71 4.96 -6.75
C ASP A 81 -1.75 6.11 -7.06
N ASP A 82 -1.86 7.25 -6.38
CA ASP A 82 -0.87 8.33 -6.46
C ASP A 82 0.45 7.97 -5.74
N PHE A 83 0.51 6.80 -5.09
CA PHE A 83 1.59 6.33 -4.23
C PHE A 83 2.12 4.96 -4.68
N ASP A 84 2.56 4.88 -5.94
CA ASP A 84 2.98 3.64 -6.60
C ASP A 84 4.44 3.23 -6.37
N ASP A 85 5.30 4.14 -5.89
CA ASP A 85 6.66 3.77 -5.48
C ASP A 85 6.64 2.87 -4.24
N GLN A 86 7.44 1.81 -4.30
CA GLN A 86 7.38 0.64 -3.44
C GLN A 86 7.56 0.95 -1.93
N PHE A 87 6.44 1.30 -1.29
CA PHE A 87 6.00 0.89 0.06
C PHE A 87 6.40 1.65 1.33
N THR A 88 7.00 2.85 1.27
CA THR A 88 6.83 3.89 2.31
C THR A 88 7.11 5.27 1.76
N TRP A 89 6.37 6.25 2.26
CA TRP A 89 6.60 7.65 1.98
C TRP A 89 6.83 8.43 3.26
N GLU A 90 7.91 9.19 3.30
CA GLU A 90 8.11 10.18 4.35
C GLU A 90 7.32 11.46 4.05
N PHE A 91 6.67 11.99 5.07
CA PHE A 91 5.89 13.22 4.98
C PHE A 91 5.89 14.00 6.29
N LYS A 92 5.45 15.26 6.19
CA LYS A 92 5.18 16.20 7.27
C LYS A 92 4.04 17.12 6.88
N PHE A 93 3.54 17.87 7.85
CA PHE A 93 2.65 19.00 7.61
C PHE A 93 3.43 20.31 7.68
N VAL A 94 3.06 21.25 6.81
CA VAL A 94 3.59 22.61 6.86
C VAL A 94 2.44 23.57 7.12
N VAL A 95 2.56 24.31 8.23
CA VAL A 95 1.66 25.38 8.60
C VAL A 95 2.14 26.68 7.99
N ASN A 96 1.20 27.44 7.43
CA ASN A 96 1.45 28.75 6.84
C ASN A 96 2.55 28.78 5.76
N ASN A 97 2.82 27.61 5.13
CA ASN A 97 3.87 27.40 4.12
C ASN A 97 5.29 27.70 4.62
N LEU A 98 5.49 27.77 5.93
CA LEU A 98 6.76 28.15 6.56
C LEU A 98 7.14 27.21 7.70
N TYR A 99 6.17 26.85 8.53
CA TYR A 99 6.40 26.15 9.79
C TYR A 99 6.17 24.66 9.62
N TRP A 100 7.23 23.86 9.73
CA TRP A 100 7.13 22.41 9.77
C TRP A 100 6.55 21.99 11.11
N ALA A 101 5.42 21.28 11.10
CA ALA A 101 4.85 20.70 12.32
C ALA A 101 5.71 19.51 12.76
N GLU A 102 6.37 19.62 13.91
CA GLU A 102 7.32 18.62 14.39
C GLU A 102 6.61 17.49 15.14
N PRO A 103 6.61 16.26 14.60
CA PRO A 103 5.95 15.14 15.26
C PRO A 103 6.69 14.72 16.52
N SER A 104 5.94 14.21 17.50
CA SER A 104 6.49 13.68 18.75
C SER A 104 7.20 12.35 18.51
N LYS A 105 8.26 12.06 19.28
CA LYS A 105 8.91 10.73 19.30
C LYS A 105 7.98 9.61 19.77
N GLU A 106 6.86 9.95 20.40
CA GLU A 106 5.85 9.00 20.87
C GLU A 106 4.95 8.51 19.72
N MET A 107 4.90 9.24 18.60
CA MET A 107 4.16 8.82 17.41
C MET A 107 4.82 7.60 16.76
N MET A 108 4.02 6.57 16.49
CA MET A 108 4.55 5.25 16.13
C MET A 108 5.21 5.18 14.77
N ASN A 109 4.82 6.05 13.84
CA ASN A 109 5.31 6.09 12.47
C ASN A 109 6.38 7.18 12.27
N THR A 110 7.12 7.58 13.31
CA THR A 110 8.17 8.59 13.16
C THR A 110 9.49 8.02 12.67
N THR A 111 10.25 8.85 11.97
CA THR A 111 11.59 8.49 11.49
C THR A 111 12.50 9.73 11.46
N PRO A 112 13.83 9.60 11.68
CA PRO A 112 14.73 10.74 11.56
C PRO A 112 14.69 11.36 10.16
N ALA A 113 14.52 12.67 10.08
CA ALA A 113 14.55 13.38 8.81
C ALA A 113 15.99 13.51 8.28
N ILE A 114 16.21 13.05 7.04
CA ILE A 114 17.51 13.08 6.38
C ILE A 114 17.40 13.89 5.08
N LYS A 115 18.30 14.85 4.89
CA LYS A 115 18.39 15.65 3.65
C LYS A 115 19.83 15.62 3.15
N ASN A 116 20.04 15.15 1.92
CA ASN A 116 21.37 15.03 1.30
C ASN A 116 22.37 14.26 2.19
N GLY A 117 21.92 13.17 2.83
CA GLY A 117 22.74 12.35 3.73
C GLY A 117 23.02 12.97 5.10
N ARG A 118 22.47 14.15 5.42
CA ARG A 118 22.61 14.80 6.72
C ARG A 118 21.34 14.64 7.55
N ASN A 119 21.50 14.22 8.80
CA ASN A 119 20.41 14.20 9.77
C ASN A 119 20.05 15.65 10.16
N LEU A 120 18.77 16.00 10.06
CA LEU A 120 18.27 17.33 10.39
C LEU A 120 17.94 17.51 11.87
N HIS A 121 18.12 16.46 12.68
CA HIS A 121 17.77 16.40 14.10
C HIS A 121 16.29 16.66 14.39
N VAL A 122 15.44 16.45 13.38
CA VAL A 122 13.98 16.48 13.43
C VAL A 122 13.41 15.17 12.89
N LEU A 123 12.11 14.95 13.03
CA LEU A 123 11.45 13.68 12.69
C LEU A 123 10.44 13.87 11.56
N ASN A 124 10.42 12.99 10.58
CA ASN A 124 9.33 12.86 9.62
C ASN A 124 8.31 11.81 10.09
N LEU A 125 7.12 11.81 9.49
CA LEU A 125 6.15 10.72 9.57
C LEU A 125 6.32 9.77 8.38
N LYS A 126 6.08 8.49 8.59
CA LYS A 126 6.05 7.46 7.54
C LYS A 126 4.62 7.06 7.24
N MET A 127 4.33 6.97 5.96
CA MET A 127 3.09 6.42 5.42
C MET A 127 3.35 5.03 4.84
N TYR A 128 2.60 4.05 5.31
CA TYR A 128 2.55 2.67 4.85
C TYR A 128 1.19 2.39 4.19
N THR A 129 1.19 1.60 3.13
CA THR A 129 -0.03 1.25 2.36
C THR A 129 -0.80 0.06 2.95
N ALA A 130 -0.23 -0.63 3.93
CA ALA A 130 -0.91 -1.67 4.70
C ALA A 130 -1.33 -1.13 6.07
N VAL A 131 -2.51 -1.57 6.52
CA VAL A 131 -3.05 -1.19 7.83
C VAL A 131 -3.59 -2.43 8.55
N PRO A 132 -3.36 -2.55 9.87
CA PRO A 132 -4.12 -3.48 10.69
C PRO A 132 -5.61 -3.21 10.60
N ASP A 133 -6.38 -4.23 10.24
CA ASP A 133 -7.83 -4.18 10.14
C ASP A 133 -8.38 -5.56 10.51
N LYS A 134 -9.23 -5.61 11.54
CA LYS A 134 -9.91 -6.85 11.97
C LYS A 134 -10.80 -7.47 10.87
N ASN A 135 -11.25 -6.65 9.92
CA ASN A 135 -12.04 -7.05 8.76
C ASN A 135 -11.18 -7.13 7.48
N GLY A 136 -9.85 -7.10 7.63
CA GLY A 136 -8.90 -7.22 6.54
C GLY A 136 -9.01 -8.55 5.80
N ASN A 137 -8.37 -8.63 4.63
CA ASN A 137 -8.40 -9.79 3.75
C ASN A 137 -7.22 -10.76 3.98
N ALA A 138 -6.31 -10.46 4.91
CA ALA A 138 -5.14 -11.28 5.19
C ALA A 138 -4.92 -11.42 6.70
N THR A 139 -5.14 -12.63 7.23
CA THR A 139 -4.83 -12.95 8.64
C THR A 139 -3.55 -13.76 8.71
N PHE A 140 -2.55 -13.19 9.38
CA PHE A 140 -1.29 -13.84 9.68
C PHE A 140 -1.41 -14.52 11.05
N LYS A 141 -0.99 -15.78 11.14
CA LYS A 141 -1.06 -16.56 12.37
C LYS A 141 0.28 -17.23 12.63
N LEU A 142 0.77 -17.10 13.85
CA LEU A 142 1.93 -17.82 14.35
C LEU A 142 1.48 -18.67 15.53
N LYS A 143 1.42 -20.00 15.35
CA LYS A 143 1.07 -20.92 16.43
C LYS A 143 2.22 -21.10 17.41
N GLY A 144 1.90 -21.30 18.68
CA GLY A 144 2.87 -21.44 19.78
C GLY A 144 3.46 -20.10 20.21
N HIS A 145 4.64 -20.13 20.84
CA HIS A 145 5.30 -18.95 21.41
C HIS A 145 4.42 -18.23 22.46
N GLU A 146 3.66 -18.98 23.24
CA GLU A 146 2.73 -18.47 24.26
C GLU A 146 3.47 -17.78 25.42
N ASN A 147 4.75 -18.07 25.58
CA ASN A 147 5.62 -17.41 26.57
C ASN A 147 6.39 -16.21 26.00
N ALA A 148 6.23 -15.88 24.71
CA ALA A 148 6.86 -14.70 24.15
C ALA A 148 6.23 -13.43 24.75
N ASP A 149 7.05 -12.39 24.90
CA ASP A 149 6.63 -11.09 25.38
C ASP A 149 6.02 -10.28 24.22
N LYS A 150 6.64 -10.37 23.04
CA LYS A 150 6.24 -9.61 21.86
C LYS A 150 6.49 -10.40 20.58
N VAL A 151 5.48 -10.38 19.69
CA VAL A 151 5.61 -10.83 18.31
C VAL A 151 5.26 -9.70 17.36
N VAL A 152 6.11 -9.48 16.36
CA VAL A 152 5.91 -8.48 15.30
C VAL A 152 5.81 -9.15 13.95
N LEU A 153 4.82 -8.74 13.16
CA LEU A 153 4.73 -9.08 11.75
C LEU A 153 5.54 -8.07 10.93
N SER A 154 6.49 -8.53 10.14
CA SER A 154 7.37 -7.66 9.37
C SER A 154 7.51 -8.15 7.93
N GLY A 155 7.42 -7.26 6.95
CA GLY A 155 7.43 -7.65 5.55
C GLY A 155 7.46 -6.48 4.57
N THR A 156 7.41 -6.82 3.29
CA THR A 156 7.38 -5.84 2.18
C THR A 156 6.30 -4.77 2.34
N PHE A 157 5.12 -5.12 2.86
CA PHE A 157 4.00 -4.20 3.10
C PHE A 157 4.26 -3.12 4.18
N ASN A 158 5.28 -3.30 5.02
CA ASN A 158 5.71 -2.30 5.99
C ASN A 158 7.22 -2.02 5.92
N ARG A 159 7.86 -2.32 4.78
CA ARG A 159 9.32 -2.21 4.57
C ARG A 159 10.16 -2.85 5.69
N TRP A 160 9.74 -4.03 6.12
CA TRP A 160 10.44 -4.80 7.15
C TRP A 160 10.58 -4.05 8.49
N ASP A 161 9.60 -3.19 8.81
CA ASP A 161 9.56 -2.50 10.09
C ASP A 161 9.46 -3.50 11.25
N GLU A 162 10.28 -3.34 12.26
CA GLU A 162 10.42 -4.27 13.38
C GLU A 162 9.53 -3.93 14.58
N GLN A 163 8.71 -2.88 14.49
CA GLN A 163 7.98 -2.34 15.63
C GLN A 163 6.50 -2.09 15.35
N LEU A 164 6.16 -1.70 14.11
CA LEU A 164 4.85 -1.16 13.77
C LEU A 164 3.70 -2.17 13.93
N PHE A 165 3.88 -3.40 13.44
CA PHE A 165 2.79 -4.38 13.35
C PHE A 165 2.90 -5.44 14.45
N LEU A 166 2.65 -5.00 15.69
CA LEU A 166 2.51 -5.88 16.85
C LEU A 166 1.35 -6.86 16.64
N MET A 167 1.60 -8.14 16.86
CA MET A 167 0.57 -9.18 16.78
C MET A 167 -0.19 -9.30 18.10
N ASN A 168 -1.46 -9.68 18.01
CA ASN A 168 -2.30 -9.94 19.17
C ASN A 168 -2.09 -11.37 19.67
N LYS A 169 -1.89 -11.53 20.97
CA LYS A 169 -1.78 -12.85 21.61
C LYS A 169 -3.13 -13.56 21.62
N THR A 170 -3.17 -14.81 21.18
CA THR A 170 -4.33 -15.71 21.21
C THR A 170 -4.11 -16.83 22.24
N ILE A 171 -5.09 -17.74 22.35
CA ILE A 171 -4.95 -18.92 23.23
C ILE A 171 -3.89 -19.93 22.74
N ASP A 172 -3.61 -19.94 21.44
CA ASP A 172 -2.76 -20.90 20.74
C ASP A 172 -1.57 -20.28 19.99
N GLY A 173 -1.33 -18.98 20.20
CA GLY A 173 -0.21 -18.25 19.62
C GLY A 173 -0.49 -16.77 19.41
N TRP A 174 -0.31 -16.30 18.17
CA TRP A 174 -0.36 -14.88 17.82
C TRP A 174 -1.06 -14.67 16.48
N GLU A 175 -1.85 -13.60 16.36
CA GLU A 175 -2.50 -13.24 15.12
C GLU A 175 -2.54 -11.73 14.85
N LEU A 176 -2.49 -11.38 13.57
CA LEU A 176 -2.74 -10.03 13.10
C LEU A 176 -3.46 -10.09 11.75
N THR A 177 -4.53 -9.32 11.61
CA THR A 177 -5.24 -9.19 10.34
C THR A 177 -4.91 -7.83 9.72
N LEU A 178 -4.51 -7.85 8.45
CA LEU A 178 -4.20 -6.69 7.65
C LEU A 178 -5.20 -6.56 6.50
N LYS A 179 -5.49 -5.32 6.12
CA LYS A 179 -6.07 -5.02 4.80
C LYS A 179 -4.93 -4.79 3.82
N LEU A 180 -4.78 -5.71 2.85
CA LEU A 180 -3.73 -5.69 1.83
C LEU A 180 -4.34 -5.55 0.44
N ARG A 181 -3.64 -4.83 -0.43
CA ARG A 181 -3.95 -4.77 -1.86
C ARG A 181 -3.60 -6.11 -2.53
N PRO A 182 -4.12 -6.39 -3.74
CA PRO A 182 -3.61 -7.50 -4.53
C PRO A 182 -2.13 -7.26 -4.82
N ASP A 183 -1.27 -8.16 -4.37
CA ASP A 183 0.18 -8.16 -4.63
C ASP A 183 0.80 -9.45 -4.08
N ILE A 184 2.10 -9.63 -4.33
CA ILE A 184 2.92 -10.66 -3.73
C ILE A 184 3.76 -10.04 -2.61
N TYR A 185 3.46 -10.43 -1.38
CA TYR A 185 4.14 -9.95 -0.18
C TYR A 185 5.11 -10.98 0.37
N GLU A 186 6.33 -10.55 0.64
CA GLU A 186 7.28 -11.29 1.48
C GLU A 186 7.17 -10.83 2.93
N TYR A 187 7.24 -11.78 3.88
CA TYR A 187 7.14 -11.48 5.31
C TYR A 187 7.88 -12.51 6.20
N LYS A 188 8.04 -12.13 7.47
CA LYS A 188 8.54 -12.91 8.61
C LYS A 188 7.85 -12.47 9.90
N PHE A 189 8.04 -13.27 10.94
CA PHE A 189 7.74 -12.87 12.32
C PHE A 189 9.02 -12.53 13.08
N ILE A 190 8.93 -11.61 14.03
CA ILE A 190 9.99 -11.30 14.99
C ILE A 190 9.46 -11.68 16.36
N VAL A 191 10.00 -12.74 16.96
CA VAL A 191 9.61 -13.24 18.30
C VAL A 191 10.70 -12.84 19.28
N ASP A 192 10.40 -11.89 20.18
CA ASP A 192 11.34 -11.34 21.16
C ASP A 192 12.70 -10.96 20.54
N GLY A 193 12.66 -10.30 19.38
CA GLY A 193 13.84 -9.87 18.62
C GLY A 193 14.42 -10.92 17.67
N ASN A 194 13.91 -12.16 17.67
CA ASN A 194 14.39 -13.23 16.79
C ASN A 194 13.53 -13.36 15.54
N TRP A 195 14.15 -13.18 14.37
CA TRP A 195 13.49 -13.35 13.08
C TRP A 195 13.23 -14.82 12.76
N ILE A 196 11.98 -15.16 12.50
CA ILE A 196 11.56 -16.49 12.07
C ILE A 196 10.68 -16.40 10.82
N GLU A 197 10.80 -17.40 9.96
CA GLU A 197 9.83 -17.63 8.88
C GLU A 197 8.51 -18.11 9.47
N ASP A 198 7.41 -17.94 8.73
CA ASP A 198 6.15 -18.61 9.04
C ASP A 198 6.32 -20.14 8.86
N PRO A 199 6.27 -20.95 9.94
CA PRO A 199 6.47 -22.39 9.86
C PRO A 199 5.32 -23.10 9.12
N ASP A 200 4.13 -22.51 9.12
CA ASP A 200 2.92 -23.07 8.52
C ASP A 200 2.77 -22.66 7.05
N ASN A 201 3.57 -21.71 6.55
CA ASN A 201 3.54 -21.28 5.15
C ASN A 201 4.60 -22.03 4.30
N PRO A 202 4.18 -22.93 3.38
CA PRO A 202 5.12 -23.64 2.51
C PRO A 202 5.70 -22.77 1.39
N LYS A 203 5.07 -21.62 1.06
CA LYS A 203 5.54 -20.74 0.00
C LYS A 203 6.65 -19.85 0.54
N LYS A 204 7.84 -19.98 -0.05
CA LYS A 204 9.04 -19.28 0.38
C LYS A 204 9.80 -18.68 -0.80
N LYS A 205 10.50 -17.58 -0.54
CA LYS A 205 11.42 -16.94 -1.48
C LYS A 205 12.77 -16.71 -0.82
N ARG A 206 13.84 -17.00 -1.54
CA ARG A 206 15.21 -16.80 -1.05
C ARG A 206 15.48 -15.30 -0.93
N ASN A 207 16.01 -14.87 0.21
CA ASN A 207 16.34 -13.46 0.46
C ASN A 207 17.83 -13.16 0.23
N GLU A 208 18.17 -11.88 0.29
CA GLU A 208 19.52 -11.35 0.05
C GLU A 208 20.57 -11.84 1.07
N PHE A 209 20.11 -12.35 2.22
CA PHE A 209 20.95 -12.85 3.31
C PHE A 209 21.09 -14.38 3.30
N HIS A 210 20.79 -15.03 2.16
CA HIS A 210 20.81 -16.48 2.00
C HIS A 210 19.84 -17.27 2.89
N GLY A 211 18.91 -16.59 3.56
CA GLY A 211 17.76 -17.19 4.25
C GLY A 211 16.52 -17.23 3.36
N TRP A 212 15.37 -17.55 3.95
CA TRP A 212 14.08 -17.49 3.25
C TRP A 212 13.14 -16.50 3.91
N ASN A 213 12.26 -15.92 3.10
CA ASN A 213 11.07 -15.19 3.52
C ASN A 213 9.84 -16.03 3.19
N SER A 214 8.80 -15.93 4.03
CA SER A 214 7.49 -16.49 3.72
C SER A 214 6.79 -15.61 2.70
N VAL A 215 6.00 -16.20 1.81
CA VAL A 215 5.36 -15.49 0.69
C VAL A 215 3.84 -15.60 0.80
N LEU A 216 3.17 -14.47 0.76
CA LEU A 216 1.72 -14.33 0.68
C LEU A 216 1.36 -13.70 -0.66
N ASP A 217 0.42 -14.31 -1.39
CA ASP A 217 -0.03 -13.85 -2.70
C ASP A 217 -1.51 -13.48 -2.59
N ILE A 218 -1.80 -12.18 -2.54
CA ILE A 218 -3.16 -11.64 -2.46
C ILE A 218 -3.65 -11.45 -3.89
N LYS A 219 -4.76 -12.12 -4.23
CA LYS A 219 -5.38 -12.06 -5.54
C LYS A 219 -6.82 -11.57 -5.46
N VAL A 220 -7.29 -10.97 -6.54
CA VAL A 220 -8.68 -10.52 -6.70
C VAL A 220 -9.28 -11.03 -8.01
N PRO A 221 -10.61 -11.22 -8.06
CA PRO A 221 -11.30 -11.49 -9.32
C PRO A 221 -11.19 -10.26 -10.23
N VAL A 222 -10.81 -10.49 -11.47
CA VAL A 222 -10.69 -9.48 -12.52
C VAL A 222 -11.51 -9.95 -13.72
N THR A 223 -12.51 -9.16 -14.07
CA THR A 223 -13.35 -9.40 -15.24
C THR A 223 -12.77 -8.69 -16.46
N PHE A 224 -12.56 -9.48 -17.50
CA PHE A 224 -12.24 -9.03 -18.86
C PHE A 224 -13.52 -9.08 -19.67
N VAL A 225 -13.82 -8.00 -20.37
CA VAL A 225 -15.03 -7.85 -21.18
C VAL A 225 -14.59 -7.51 -22.60
N LEU A 226 -15.21 -8.15 -23.58
CA LEU A 226 -15.13 -7.80 -24.99
C LEU A 226 -16.55 -7.48 -25.45
N ASP A 227 -16.86 -6.20 -25.61
CA ASP A 227 -18.16 -5.78 -26.13
C ASP A 227 -18.28 -6.04 -27.64
N GLY A 228 -19.50 -6.30 -28.10
CA GLY A 228 -19.80 -6.70 -29.48
C GLY A 228 -19.42 -8.14 -29.79
N HIS A 229 -19.15 -8.44 -31.07
CA HIS A 229 -18.77 -9.79 -31.53
C HIS A 229 -19.83 -10.85 -31.15
N THR A 230 -21.10 -10.45 -31.10
CA THR A 230 -22.23 -11.30 -30.69
C THR A 230 -22.55 -12.40 -31.69
N ASP A 231 -22.00 -12.32 -32.90
CA ASP A 231 -22.04 -13.35 -33.94
C ASP A 231 -20.88 -14.36 -33.84
N ALA A 232 -19.83 -14.06 -33.08
CA ALA A 232 -18.71 -14.98 -32.88
C ALA A 232 -19.16 -16.30 -32.25
N HIS A 233 -18.44 -17.37 -32.57
CA HIS A 233 -18.71 -18.72 -32.06
C HIS A 233 -17.89 -19.01 -30.80
N LYS A 234 -16.68 -18.46 -30.73
CA LYS A 234 -15.72 -18.71 -29.66
C LYS A 234 -14.83 -17.49 -29.45
N VAL A 235 -14.76 -17.03 -28.21
CA VAL A 235 -13.76 -16.05 -27.78
C VAL A 235 -12.89 -16.66 -26.68
N ILE A 236 -11.59 -16.41 -26.75
CA ILE A 236 -10.60 -16.91 -25.79
C ILE A 236 -9.80 -15.73 -25.26
N LEU A 237 -9.63 -15.68 -23.95
CA LEU A 237 -8.75 -14.72 -23.30
C LEU A 237 -7.34 -15.32 -23.18
N ALA A 238 -6.33 -14.64 -23.71
CA ALA A 238 -4.93 -15.07 -23.61
C ALA A 238 -4.07 -13.91 -23.10
N GLY A 239 -3.13 -14.19 -22.21
CA GLY A 239 -2.29 -13.17 -21.62
C GLY A 239 -1.15 -13.71 -20.77
N SER A 240 -0.43 -12.81 -20.10
CA SER A 240 0.72 -13.14 -19.24
C SER A 240 0.36 -14.12 -18.11
N PHE A 241 -0.86 -14.07 -17.60
CA PHE A 241 -1.36 -14.91 -16.51
C PHE A 241 -1.66 -16.36 -16.91
N ASN A 242 -1.65 -16.69 -18.20
CA ASN A 242 -1.86 -18.06 -18.68
C ASN A 242 -0.85 -18.48 -19.75
N ASP A 243 0.31 -17.83 -19.79
CA ASP A 243 1.36 -18.06 -20.78
C ASP A 243 0.84 -17.98 -22.22
N TRP A 244 -0.03 -17.00 -22.49
CA TRP A 244 -0.64 -16.77 -23.81
C TRP A 244 -1.37 -17.99 -24.38
N ASN A 245 -1.92 -18.85 -23.52
CA ASN A 245 -2.52 -20.10 -23.97
C ASN A 245 -3.80 -19.89 -24.79
N GLU A 246 -3.78 -20.35 -26.04
CA GLU A 246 -4.84 -20.16 -27.02
C GLU A 246 -6.08 -21.04 -26.83
N HIS A 247 -6.16 -21.86 -25.78
CA HIS A 247 -7.21 -22.88 -25.66
C HIS A 247 -7.87 -22.97 -24.28
N LYS A 248 -7.18 -22.51 -23.22
CA LYS A 248 -7.58 -22.75 -21.83
C LYS A 248 -8.73 -21.86 -21.34
N LEU A 249 -8.71 -20.56 -21.66
CA LEU A 249 -9.65 -19.59 -21.08
C LEU A 249 -10.70 -19.15 -22.11
N LYS A 250 -11.69 -20.02 -22.36
CA LYS A 250 -12.85 -19.66 -23.18
C LYS A 250 -13.72 -18.65 -22.42
N MET A 251 -14.10 -17.57 -23.08
CA MET A 251 -15.00 -16.55 -22.52
C MET A 251 -16.46 -16.99 -22.61
N THR A 252 -17.28 -16.50 -21.69
CA THR A 252 -18.72 -16.72 -21.68
C THR A 252 -19.40 -15.64 -22.51
N LYS A 253 -20.28 -16.05 -23.43
CA LYS A 253 -21.07 -15.14 -24.26
C LYS A 253 -22.16 -14.47 -23.41
N THR A 254 -22.29 -13.16 -23.52
CA THR A 254 -23.30 -12.33 -22.86
C THR A 254 -24.28 -11.76 -23.90
N ALA A 255 -25.24 -10.96 -23.46
CA ALA A 255 -26.17 -10.28 -24.37
C ALA A 255 -25.49 -9.21 -25.24
N THR A 256 -24.40 -8.60 -24.76
CA THR A 256 -23.69 -7.50 -25.42
C THR A 256 -22.33 -7.90 -25.98
N GLY A 257 -21.78 -9.05 -25.57
CA GLY A 257 -20.51 -9.54 -26.08
C GLY A 257 -20.01 -10.76 -25.32
N TRP A 258 -18.83 -10.65 -24.69
CA TRP A 258 -18.15 -11.76 -24.02
C TRP A 258 -17.47 -11.32 -22.74
N GLU A 259 -17.46 -12.20 -21.73
CA GLU A 259 -16.74 -11.95 -20.48
C GLU A 259 -15.99 -13.17 -19.96
N ALA A 260 -14.91 -12.93 -19.22
CA ALA A 260 -14.24 -13.93 -18.40
C ALA A 260 -13.72 -13.28 -17.12
N THR A 261 -13.97 -13.93 -15.99
CA THR A 261 -13.43 -13.52 -14.69
C THR A 261 -12.33 -14.49 -14.27
N ILE A 262 -11.14 -13.97 -14.01
CA ILE A 262 -9.98 -14.74 -13.52
C ILE A 262 -9.41 -14.10 -12.26
N VAL A 263 -8.73 -14.91 -11.43
CA VAL A 263 -8.16 -14.44 -10.16
C VAL A 263 -6.70 -14.06 -10.38
N LEU A 264 -6.36 -12.78 -10.23
CA LEU A 264 -5.04 -12.23 -10.52
C LEU A 264 -4.42 -11.56 -9.30
N SER A 265 -3.10 -11.71 -9.17
CA SER A 265 -2.27 -10.89 -8.29
C SER A 265 -2.18 -9.46 -8.83
N GLY A 266 -1.77 -8.53 -7.98
CA GLY A 266 -1.49 -7.16 -8.39
C GLY A 266 -0.43 -7.04 -9.48
N GLY A 267 -0.40 -5.87 -10.12
CA GLY A 267 0.58 -5.52 -11.12
C GLY A 267 0.03 -5.47 -12.54
N LYS A 268 0.95 -5.47 -13.49
CA LYS A 268 0.67 -5.29 -14.91
C LYS A 268 0.47 -6.64 -15.60
N HIS A 269 -0.68 -6.80 -16.25
CA HIS A 269 -1.03 -8.01 -17.02
C HIS A 269 -1.29 -7.65 -18.47
N HIS A 270 -0.51 -8.23 -19.39
CA HIS A 270 -0.73 -8.10 -20.83
C HIS A 270 -1.73 -9.15 -21.30
N TYR A 271 -2.63 -8.78 -22.20
CA TYR A 271 -3.64 -9.68 -22.75
C TYR A 271 -4.09 -9.31 -24.17
N LYS A 272 -4.75 -10.27 -24.81
CA LYS A 272 -5.50 -10.17 -26.06
C LYS A 272 -6.71 -11.11 -26.03
N PHE A 273 -7.61 -10.89 -26.97
CA PHE A 273 -8.69 -11.82 -27.30
C PHE A 273 -8.36 -12.62 -28.55
N ILE A 274 -8.85 -13.85 -28.63
CA ILE A 274 -8.84 -14.67 -29.85
C ILE A 274 -10.30 -14.91 -30.22
N VAL A 275 -10.78 -14.22 -31.24
CA VAL A 275 -12.17 -14.30 -31.72
C VAL A 275 -12.22 -15.16 -32.97
N ASP A 276 -12.86 -16.32 -32.87
CA ASP A 276 -12.96 -17.32 -33.95
C ASP A 276 -11.60 -17.64 -34.62
N GLY A 277 -10.54 -17.69 -33.81
CA GLY A 277 -9.17 -17.99 -34.24
C GLY A 277 -8.31 -16.77 -34.59
N ASN A 278 -8.88 -15.56 -34.60
CA ASN A 278 -8.17 -14.33 -34.93
C ASN A 278 -7.77 -13.57 -33.66
N TRP A 279 -6.49 -13.29 -33.50
CA TRP A 279 -5.97 -12.47 -32.41
C TRP A 279 -6.38 -11.00 -32.59
N MET A 280 -6.84 -10.38 -31.50
CA MET A 280 -7.12 -8.95 -31.46
C MET A 280 -6.80 -8.36 -30.08
N GLU A 281 -6.39 -7.10 -30.08
CA GLU A 281 -6.37 -6.29 -28.86
C GLU A 281 -7.78 -6.02 -28.37
N ASP A 282 -7.88 -5.66 -27.10
CA ASP A 282 -9.10 -5.07 -26.55
C ASP A 282 -9.34 -3.70 -27.20
N PRO A 283 -10.45 -3.52 -27.96
CA PRO A 283 -10.75 -2.28 -28.65
C PRO A 283 -11.14 -1.15 -27.69
N ASP A 284 -11.67 -1.49 -26.51
CA ASP A 284 -12.16 -0.55 -25.51
C ASP A 284 -11.08 -0.18 -24.49
N ASN A 285 -9.96 -0.89 -24.48
CA ASN A 285 -8.82 -0.56 -23.64
C ASN A 285 -7.79 0.34 -24.36
N SER A 286 -7.70 1.59 -23.90
CA SER A 286 -6.73 2.56 -24.41
C SER A 286 -5.29 2.32 -23.94
N VAL A 287 -5.07 1.53 -22.90
CA VAL A 287 -3.73 1.27 -22.34
C VAL A 287 -3.12 0.07 -23.07
N LYS A 288 -2.05 0.34 -23.83
CA LYS A 288 -1.41 -0.64 -24.71
C LYS A 288 0.11 -0.56 -24.60
N GLU A 289 0.77 -1.69 -24.76
CA GLU A 289 2.24 -1.78 -24.75
C GLU A 289 2.75 -2.69 -25.88
N TYR A 290 3.92 -2.34 -26.43
CA TYR A 290 4.64 -3.18 -27.38
C TYR A 290 5.45 -4.25 -26.64
N ASP A 291 5.45 -5.47 -27.16
CA ASP A 291 6.42 -6.48 -26.77
C ASP A 291 7.74 -6.34 -27.55
N TYR A 292 8.76 -7.12 -27.15
CA TYR A 292 10.07 -7.13 -27.81
C TYR A 292 10.04 -7.62 -29.26
N SER A 293 8.95 -8.25 -29.70
CA SER A 293 8.73 -8.72 -31.06
C SER A 293 7.92 -7.72 -31.90
N GLY A 294 7.54 -6.57 -31.34
CA GLY A 294 6.80 -5.52 -32.02
C GLY A 294 5.28 -5.73 -32.04
N ASN A 295 4.74 -6.73 -31.34
CA ASN A 295 3.30 -6.87 -31.19
C ASN A 295 2.77 -5.90 -30.14
N ILE A 296 1.59 -5.34 -30.39
CA ILE A 296 0.89 -4.51 -29.41
C ILE A 296 -0.03 -5.40 -28.58
N ASN A 297 -0.04 -5.21 -27.26
CA ASN A 297 -0.89 -5.91 -26.30
C ASN A 297 -1.73 -4.92 -25.50
N SER A 298 -2.95 -5.29 -25.17
CA SER A 298 -3.76 -4.54 -24.18
C SER A 298 -3.21 -4.80 -22.78
N VAL A 299 -3.29 -3.79 -21.91
CA VAL A 299 -2.73 -3.86 -20.56
C VAL A 299 -3.84 -3.70 -19.52
N LYS A 300 -3.94 -4.69 -18.62
CA LYS A 300 -4.79 -4.63 -17.44
C LYS A 300 -3.91 -4.40 -16.21
N MET A 301 -4.07 -3.25 -15.58
CA MET A 301 -3.49 -3.00 -14.26
C MET A 301 -4.42 -3.59 -13.19
N VAL A 302 -3.89 -4.47 -12.36
CA VAL A 302 -4.56 -5.02 -11.18
C VAL A 302 -3.97 -4.34 -9.95
N LYS A 303 -4.84 -3.78 -9.12
CA LYS A 303 -4.52 -2.77 -8.13
C LYS A 303 -5.33 -2.97 -6.86
#